data_AF-A0A3M1L472-F1
#
_entry.id   AF-A0A3M1L472-F1
#
_cell.length_a   1.000
_cell.length_b   1.000
_cell.length_c   1.000
_cell.angle_alpha   90.00
_cell.angle_beta   90.00
_cell.angle_gamma   90.00
#
_symmetry.space_group_name_H-M   'P 1'
#
loop_
_entity.id
_entity.type
_entity.pdbx_description
1 polymer ?
#
loop_
_entity_poly.entity_id
_entity_poly.type
_entity_poly.pdbx_seq_one_letter_code
_entity_poly.pdbx_strand_id
1 'polypeptide(L)'
;MDGGERVEEFRLDLQGKFITDLTFRVGNDGNLLCTGFYSEKGTYSIKGTYFFRLDTRSREIYNRNLREFDFDFLTYALNPREKEKARDAEREGKRRNQPELYRYRLDDLILRSDGGAVLIAEQFFVYERSDRYYSYYDYYYPSPFYYDPYYRRTIYYNYNDIIVVNIRPDGEIEWTAVIPKRQSTIDDGGYFSSYAMAVVRDRIFFVYNDNARNLDPARAGDGRIYNYDGRNSVIALAEVRKDGQVLIHPLFPNRDADVITRPKVCKQIGRRQMAIFGERGRSFRFARLDFQ
;
A
#
# COMPACT_ATOMS: atom_id res chain seq x y z
N MET A 1 7.08 -9.87 -39.98
CA MET A 1 7.15 -9.75 -38.51
C MET A 1 7.55 -8.31 -38.26
N ASP A 2 6.58 -7.43 -38.03
CA ASP A 2 6.86 -6.01 -37.81
C ASP A 2 7.44 -5.83 -36.40
N GLY A 3 8.68 -5.35 -36.33
CA GLY A 3 9.52 -5.29 -35.13
C GLY A 3 9.08 -4.29 -34.06
N GLY A 4 7.79 -4.20 -33.74
CA GLY A 4 7.27 -3.34 -32.67
C GLY A 4 7.28 -1.85 -33.01
N GLU A 5 7.38 -1.47 -34.29
CA GLU A 5 7.49 -0.06 -34.73
C GLU A 5 6.17 0.72 -34.70
N ARG A 6 5.03 0.06 -34.41
CA ARG A 6 3.72 0.70 -34.42
C ARG A 6 3.24 0.99 -33.00
N VAL A 7 3.34 2.26 -32.63
CA VAL A 7 2.78 2.82 -31.38
C VAL A 7 1.40 3.40 -31.69
N GLU A 8 0.39 3.00 -30.92
CA GLU A 8 -0.95 3.58 -30.98
C GLU A 8 -1.31 4.13 -29.60
N GLU A 9 -1.85 5.36 -29.59
CA GLU A 9 -2.20 6.08 -28.37
C GLU A 9 -3.71 6.05 -28.16
N PHE A 10 -4.13 5.57 -26.98
CA PHE A 10 -5.54 5.58 -26.56
C PHE A 10 -5.74 6.62 -25.49
N ARG A 11 -6.54 7.65 -25.79
CA ARG A 11 -6.86 8.68 -24.81
C ARG A 11 -7.94 8.19 -23.86
N LEU A 12 -7.56 7.99 -22.60
CA LEU A 12 -8.50 7.74 -21.51
C LEU A 12 -8.99 9.08 -20.93
N ASP A 13 -10.28 9.34 -21.06
CA ASP A 13 -10.94 10.49 -20.42
C ASP A 13 -11.90 10.02 -19.34
N LEU A 14 -11.59 10.31 -18.08
CA LEU A 14 -12.44 10.03 -16.93
C LEU A 14 -13.35 11.23 -16.57
N GLN A 15 -13.81 12.00 -17.55
CA GLN A 15 -14.76 13.12 -17.36
C GLN A 15 -14.28 14.16 -16.34
N GLY A 16 -12.99 14.53 -16.44
CA GLY A 16 -12.37 15.51 -15.55
C GLY A 16 -11.90 14.97 -14.19
N LYS A 17 -11.96 13.65 -13.96
CA LYS A 17 -11.26 13.01 -12.82
C LYS A 17 -9.76 12.88 -13.12
N PHE A 18 -8.95 12.97 -12.08
CA PHE A 18 -7.50 12.85 -12.20
C PHE A 18 -7.08 11.40 -11.96
N ILE A 19 -6.47 10.76 -12.96
CA ILE A 19 -5.91 9.40 -12.82
C ILE A 19 -4.64 9.51 -11.99
N THR A 20 -4.61 8.87 -10.83
CA THR A 20 -3.39 8.82 -9.99
C THR A 20 -2.53 7.63 -10.35
N ASP A 21 -3.17 6.51 -10.68
CA ASP A 21 -2.51 5.24 -10.95
C ASP A 21 -3.24 4.54 -12.10
N LEU A 22 -2.48 3.92 -13.00
CA LEU A 22 -2.98 3.08 -14.08
C LEU A 22 -2.15 1.82 -14.17
N THR A 23 -2.84 0.68 -14.23
CA THR A 23 -2.24 -0.61 -14.54
C THR A 23 -3.15 -1.40 -15.46
N PHE A 24 -2.58 -2.43 -16.09
CA PHE A 24 -3.32 -3.30 -16.97
C PHE A 24 -2.76 -4.72 -16.97
N ARG A 25 -3.61 -5.68 -17.33
CA ARG A 25 -3.24 -7.07 -17.59
C ARG A 25 -3.99 -7.57 -18.81
N VAL A 26 -3.42 -8.55 -19.52
CA VAL A 26 -4.13 -9.27 -20.58
C VAL A 26 -5.07 -10.27 -19.90
N GLY A 27 -6.37 -10.09 -20.12
CA GLY A 27 -7.42 -10.99 -19.65
C GLY A 27 -7.36 -12.36 -20.34
N ASN A 28 -8.07 -13.33 -19.77
CA ASN A 28 -8.16 -14.68 -20.35
C ASN A 28 -8.83 -14.71 -21.74
N ASP A 29 -9.60 -13.67 -22.06
CA ASP A 29 -10.25 -13.43 -23.36
C ASP A 29 -9.29 -12.78 -24.39
N GLY A 30 -8.05 -12.47 -24.02
CA GLY A 30 -7.07 -11.81 -24.87
C GLY A 30 -7.26 -10.28 -24.97
N ASN A 31 -8.24 -9.73 -24.27
CA ASN A 31 -8.49 -8.30 -24.19
C ASN A 31 -7.74 -7.68 -23.00
N LEU A 32 -7.42 -6.40 -23.05
CA LEU A 32 -6.78 -5.74 -21.90
C LEU A 32 -7.83 -5.38 -20.87
N LEU A 33 -7.57 -5.71 -19.61
CA LEU A 33 -8.27 -5.17 -18.45
C LEU A 33 -7.41 -4.05 -17.89
N CYS A 34 -7.96 -2.84 -17.87
CA CYS A 34 -7.29 -1.64 -17.41
C CYS A 34 -8.03 -1.08 -16.19
N THR A 35 -7.28 -0.72 -15.17
CA THR A 35 -7.86 -0.24 -13.91
C THR A 35 -6.79 0.49 -13.09
N GLY A 36 -7.21 1.14 -12.01
CA GLY A 36 -6.34 1.89 -11.12
C GLY A 36 -7.16 2.81 -10.23
N PHE A 37 -6.57 3.91 -9.80
CA PHE A 37 -7.21 4.85 -8.90
C PHE A 37 -7.36 6.23 -9.53
N TYR A 38 -8.37 6.97 -9.05
CA TYR A 38 -8.58 8.35 -9.42
C TYR A 38 -8.80 9.25 -8.20
N SER A 39 -8.54 10.54 -8.38
CA SER A 39 -8.78 11.62 -7.42
C SER A 39 -9.83 12.60 -7.95
N GLU A 40 -10.61 13.21 -7.07
CA GLU A 40 -11.34 14.44 -7.39
C GLU A 40 -10.53 15.70 -7.10
N LYS A 41 -9.56 15.61 -6.19
CA LYS A 41 -8.74 16.76 -5.75
C LYS A 41 -7.59 17.08 -6.70
N GLY A 42 -7.26 16.17 -7.62
CA GLY A 42 -6.11 16.34 -8.53
C GLY A 42 -4.77 16.25 -7.80
N THR A 43 -4.74 15.52 -6.68
CA THR A 43 -3.51 15.28 -5.90
C THR A 43 -3.19 13.78 -5.86
N TYR A 44 -2.13 13.38 -5.15
CA TYR A 44 -1.77 11.96 -4.90
C TYR A 44 -2.72 11.29 -3.89
N SER A 45 -4.01 11.54 -4.03
CA SER A 45 -5.08 11.01 -3.18
C SER A 45 -6.05 10.20 -4.03
N ILE A 46 -6.73 9.23 -3.43
CA ILE A 46 -7.60 8.30 -4.15
C ILE A 46 -9.02 8.40 -3.57
N LYS A 47 -9.99 8.69 -4.43
CA LYS A 47 -11.43 8.71 -4.14
C LYS A 47 -12.10 7.40 -4.51
N GLY A 48 -11.57 6.71 -5.51
CA GLY A 48 -12.17 5.50 -6.05
C GLY A 48 -11.30 4.80 -7.07
N THR A 49 -11.90 3.82 -7.73
CA THR A 49 -11.30 3.04 -8.81
C THR A 49 -12.05 3.25 -10.13
N TYR A 50 -11.33 3.10 -11.23
CA TYR A 50 -11.93 2.97 -12.55
C TYR A 50 -11.61 1.60 -13.11
N PHE A 51 -12.48 1.11 -13.97
CA PHE A 51 -12.36 -0.19 -14.62
C PHE A 51 -12.82 -0.05 -16.06
N PHE A 52 -12.04 -0.54 -17.01
CA PHE A 52 -12.48 -0.70 -18.39
C PHE A 52 -11.72 -1.82 -19.08
N ARG A 53 -12.27 -2.26 -20.20
CA ARG A 53 -11.61 -3.22 -21.07
C ARG A 53 -11.31 -2.60 -22.42
N LEU A 54 -10.22 -3.03 -23.03
CA LEU A 54 -9.86 -2.69 -24.40
C LEU A 54 -9.86 -3.97 -25.21
N ASP A 55 -10.74 -4.02 -26.22
CA ASP A 55 -10.71 -5.11 -27.19
C ASP A 55 -9.45 -4.99 -28.04
N THR A 56 -8.60 -6.02 -28.05
CA THR A 56 -7.31 -5.94 -28.75
C THR A 56 -7.42 -6.06 -30.26
N ARG A 57 -8.59 -6.49 -30.77
CA ARG A 57 -8.87 -6.63 -32.21
C ARG A 57 -9.58 -5.40 -32.77
N SER A 58 -10.72 -5.02 -32.18
CA SER A 58 -11.49 -3.85 -32.62
C SER A 58 -10.91 -2.55 -32.12
N ARG A 59 -10.10 -2.60 -31.04
CA ARG A 59 -9.48 -1.42 -30.39
C ARG A 59 -10.50 -0.53 -29.69
N GLU A 60 -11.67 -1.08 -29.39
CA GLU A 60 -12.74 -0.36 -28.71
C GLU A 60 -12.64 -0.53 -27.19
N ILE A 61 -12.85 0.56 -26.47
CA ILE A 61 -13.00 0.54 -25.02
C ILE A 61 -14.44 0.15 -24.69
N TYR A 62 -14.61 -0.86 -23.85
CA TYR A 62 -15.91 -1.30 -23.37
C TYR A 62 -15.91 -1.51 -21.85
N ASN A 63 -17.11 -1.70 -21.28
CA ASN A 63 -17.31 -1.96 -19.85
C ASN A 63 -16.63 -0.92 -18.94
N ARG A 64 -16.86 0.36 -19.25
CA ARG A 64 -16.29 1.50 -18.53
C ARG A 64 -17.09 1.73 -17.25
N ASN A 65 -16.45 1.57 -16.11
CA ASN A 65 -17.03 1.83 -14.81
C ASN A 65 -16.10 2.74 -13.98
N LEU A 66 -16.72 3.61 -13.19
CA LEU A 66 -16.06 4.52 -12.26
C LEU A 66 -16.81 4.41 -10.94
N ARG A 67 -16.10 3.99 -9.90
CA ARG A 67 -16.69 3.74 -8.58
C ARG A 67 -15.89 4.41 -7.49
N GLU A 68 -16.60 5.19 -6.69
CA GLU A 68 -16.08 5.75 -5.44
C GLU A 68 -15.98 4.64 -4.40
N PHE A 69 -14.96 4.74 -3.54
CA PHE A 69 -14.92 3.91 -2.35
C PHE A 69 -16.00 4.35 -1.36
N ASP A 70 -16.47 3.42 -0.55
CA ASP A 70 -17.41 3.75 0.51
C ASP A 70 -16.78 4.67 1.57
N PHE A 71 -17.63 5.40 2.28
CA PHE A 71 -17.20 6.38 3.27
C PHE A 71 -16.39 5.75 4.40
N ASP A 72 -16.75 4.55 4.85
CA ASP A 72 -16.09 3.89 5.97
C ASP A 72 -14.67 3.46 5.59
N PHE A 73 -14.47 2.99 4.37
CA PHE A 73 -13.17 2.73 3.78
C PHE A 73 -12.37 4.01 3.58
N LEU A 74 -12.94 5.09 3.04
CA LEU A 74 -12.22 6.37 2.89
C LEU A 74 -11.82 7.00 4.24
N THR A 75 -12.45 6.59 5.34
CA THR A 75 -12.25 7.15 6.67
C THR A 75 -11.72 6.16 7.71
N TYR A 76 -11.25 4.98 7.29
CA TYR A 76 -10.85 3.90 8.22
C TYR A 76 -9.77 4.34 9.23
N ALA A 77 -8.86 5.23 8.80
CA ALA A 77 -7.73 5.71 9.61
C ALA A 77 -8.07 6.96 10.43
N LEU A 78 -9.25 7.55 10.26
CA LEU A 78 -9.63 8.78 10.92
C LEU A 78 -10.12 8.52 12.35
N ASN A 79 -9.76 9.41 13.27
CA ASN A 79 -10.35 9.38 14.60
C ASN A 79 -11.84 9.83 14.56
N PRO A 80 -12.64 9.57 15.61
CA PRO A 80 -14.08 9.89 15.59
C PRO A 80 -14.40 11.36 15.25
N ARG A 81 -13.58 12.31 15.70
CA ARG A 81 -13.79 13.74 15.42
C ARG A 81 -13.49 14.09 13.96
N GLU A 82 -12.44 13.49 13.40
CA GLU A 82 -12.09 13.68 11.98
C GLU A 82 -13.12 13.02 11.06
N LYS A 83 -13.62 11.84 11.44
CA LYS A 83 -14.67 11.13 10.72
C LYS A 83 -15.98 11.93 10.69
N GLU A 84 -16.35 12.59 11.79
CA GLU A 84 -17.54 13.45 11.79
C GLU A 84 -17.37 14.67 10.88
N LYS A 85 -16.21 15.34 10.91
CA LYS A 85 -15.90 16.44 9.98
C LYS A 85 -15.96 16.01 8.52
N ALA A 86 -15.47 14.81 8.21
CA ALA A 86 -15.56 14.25 6.86
C ALA A 86 -17.01 14.00 6.45
N ARG A 87 -17.86 13.53 7.38
CA ARG A 87 -19.29 13.30 7.15
C ARG A 87 -20.04 14.60 6.88
N ASP A 88 -19.74 15.65 7.64
CA ASP A 88 -20.30 16.99 7.40
C ASP A 88 -19.90 17.54 6.03
N ALA A 89 -18.63 17.36 5.65
CA ALA A 89 -18.14 17.78 4.33
C ALA A 89 -18.85 17.04 3.17
N GLU A 90 -19.20 15.77 3.32
CA GLU A 90 -20.01 15.04 2.34
C GLU A 90 -21.44 15.58 2.26
N ARG A 91 -22.11 15.76 3.40
CA ARG A 91 -23.48 16.30 3.47
C ARG A 91 -23.60 17.69 2.87
N GLU A 92 -22.60 18.53 3.09
CA GLU A 92 -22.55 19.91 2.58
C GLU A 92 -22.02 20.01 1.14
N GLY A 93 -21.63 18.89 0.51
CA GLY A 93 -21.09 18.89 -0.86
C GLY A 93 -19.75 19.61 -1.01
N LYS A 94 -18.99 19.79 0.07
CA LYS A 94 -17.68 20.47 0.08
C LYS A 94 -16.61 19.56 -0.53
N ARG A 95 -16.62 19.35 -1.85
CA ARG A 95 -15.75 18.41 -2.59
C ARG A 95 -14.28 18.40 -2.14
N ARG A 96 -13.66 19.58 -1.94
CA ARG A 96 -12.26 19.68 -1.47
C ARG A 96 -12.01 19.05 -0.10
N ASN A 97 -13.03 19.02 0.75
CA ASN A 97 -12.98 18.55 2.13
C ASN A 97 -13.53 17.13 2.30
N GLN A 98 -14.12 16.55 1.25
CA GLN A 98 -14.56 15.16 1.27
C GLN A 98 -13.35 14.21 1.46
N PRO A 99 -13.56 13.04 2.08
CA PRO A 99 -12.46 12.13 2.35
C PRO A 99 -11.93 11.51 1.04
N GLU A 100 -10.61 11.40 0.97
CA GLU A 100 -9.85 10.61 -0.01
C GLU A 100 -8.72 9.94 0.76
N LEU A 101 -8.28 8.75 0.35
CA LEU A 101 -7.07 8.15 0.93
C LEU A 101 -5.84 8.83 0.33
N TYR A 102 -4.74 8.95 1.06
CA TYR A 102 -3.57 9.70 0.61
C TYR A 102 -2.34 8.81 0.45
N ARG A 103 -1.58 9.07 -0.62
CA ARG A 103 -0.24 8.50 -0.87
C ARG A 103 -0.25 6.98 -0.92
N TYR A 104 -1.24 6.42 -1.60
CA TYR A 104 -1.27 5.01 -1.94
C TYR A 104 -0.58 4.81 -3.28
N ARG A 105 0.29 3.80 -3.35
CA ARG A 105 0.91 3.34 -4.58
C ARG A 105 0.27 2.01 -4.97
N LEU A 106 -0.21 1.91 -6.21
CA LEU A 106 -0.70 0.65 -6.75
C LEU A 106 0.47 -0.31 -6.98
N ASP A 107 0.46 -1.45 -6.30
CA ASP A 107 1.57 -2.43 -6.33
C ASP A 107 1.26 -3.63 -7.23
N ASP A 108 0.03 -4.14 -7.23
CA ASP A 108 -0.34 -5.31 -8.05
C ASP A 108 -1.80 -5.26 -8.54
N LEU A 109 -2.03 -5.96 -9.65
CA LEU A 109 -3.32 -6.26 -10.26
C LEU A 109 -3.39 -7.77 -10.50
N ILE A 110 -4.25 -8.44 -9.72
CA ILE A 110 -4.54 -9.87 -9.84
C ILE A 110 -5.82 -10.03 -10.64
N LEU A 111 -5.77 -10.82 -11.72
CA LEU A 111 -6.94 -11.17 -12.51
C LEU A 111 -7.73 -12.28 -11.84
N ARG A 112 -9.06 -12.12 -11.77
CA ARG A 112 -9.98 -13.17 -11.31
C ARG A 112 -10.41 -14.05 -12.48
N SER A 113 -10.75 -15.31 -12.18
CA SER A 113 -11.21 -16.26 -13.21
C SER A 113 -12.57 -15.91 -13.81
N ASP A 114 -13.41 -15.13 -13.10
CA ASP A 114 -14.69 -14.63 -13.57
C ASP A 114 -14.58 -13.36 -14.43
N GLY A 115 -13.37 -12.84 -14.63
CA GLY A 115 -13.13 -11.61 -15.37
C GLY A 115 -13.14 -10.33 -14.52
N GLY A 116 -13.27 -10.46 -13.19
CA GLY A 116 -13.00 -9.37 -12.26
C GLY A 116 -11.51 -9.14 -12.03
N ALA A 117 -11.19 -8.26 -11.09
CA ALA A 117 -9.83 -7.89 -10.73
C ALA A 117 -9.70 -7.64 -9.22
N VAL A 118 -8.51 -7.86 -8.67
CA VAL A 118 -8.15 -7.41 -7.31
C VAL A 118 -6.97 -6.46 -7.41
N LEU A 119 -7.15 -5.24 -6.90
CA LEU A 119 -6.08 -4.25 -6.78
C LEU A 119 -5.46 -4.33 -5.39
N ILE A 120 -4.13 -4.31 -5.35
CA ILE A 120 -3.34 -4.25 -4.14
C ILE A 120 -2.56 -2.94 -4.14
N ALA A 121 -2.69 -2.14 -3.09
CA ALA A 121 -1.95 -0.90 -2.97
C ALA A 121 -1.45 -0.69 -1.55
N GLU A 122 -0.33 -0.02 -1.41
CA GLU A 122 0.31 0.28 -0.13
C GLU A 122 0.42 1.79 0.07
N GLN A 123 0.11 2.25 1.27
CA GLN A 123 0.40 3.63 1.62
C GLN A 123 1.91 3.83 1.69
N PHE A 124 2.46 4.50 0.68
CA PHE A 124 3.88 4.70 0.50
C PHE A 124 4.22 6.18 0.28
N PHE A 125 5.14 6.70 1.09
CA PHE A 125 5.70 8.04 0.87
C PHE A 125 7.05 8.25 1.54
N VAL A 126 7.90 9.01 0.87
CA VAL A 126 9.19 9.46 1.39
C VAL A 126 9.11 10.95 1.62
N TYR A 127 9.61 11.41 2.76
CA TYR A 127 9.77 12.83 3.01
C TYR A 127 11.07 13.10 3.73
N GLU A 128 11.52 14.33 3.60
CA GLU A 128 12.76 14.81 4.20
C GLU A 128 12.47 15.82 5.29
N ARG A 129 13.24 15.74 6.37
CA ARG A 129 13.29 16.76 7.41
C ARG A 129 14.71 17.31 7.49
N SER A 130 14.85 18.63 7.35
CA SER A 130 16.09 19.34 7.56
C SER A 130 16.03 20.05 8.91
N ASP A 131 16.79 19.58 9.89
CA ASP A 131 16.91 20.21 11.20
C ASP A 131 18.21 21.03 11.26
N ARG A 132 18.12 22.27 11.77
CA ARG A 132 19.30 23.12 11.99
C ARG A 132 20.06 22.60 13.20
N TYR A 133 21.34 22.25 13.00
CA TYR A 133 22.22 21.80 14.07
C TYR A 133 23.16 22.94 14.47
N TYR A 134 23.19 23.26 15.77
CA TYR A 134 24.14 24.22 16.32
C TYR A 134 25.35 23.47 16.88
N SER A 135 26.56 23.86 16.47
CA SER A 135 27.79 23.36 17.09
C SER A 135 27.89 23.86 18.54
N TYR A 136 28.51 23.08 19.44
CA TYR A 136 28.75 23.50 20.83
C TYR A 136 29.55 24.82 20.91
N TYR A 137 30.41 25.09 19.93
CA TYR A 137 31.17 26.34 19.84
C TYR A 137 30.32 27.56 19.42
N ASP A 138 29.26 27.36 18.63
CA ASP A 138 28.33 28.42 18.23
C ASP A 138 27.49 28.95 19.40
N TYR A 139 27.25 28.11 20.40
CA TYR A 139 26.45 28.48 21.58
C TYR A 139 27.20 29.42 22.53
N TYR A 140 28.53 29.35 22.58
CA TYR A 140 29.36 30.13 23.51
C TYR A 140 30.00 31.38 22.90
N TYR A 141 30.22 31.41 21.58
CA TYR A 141 30.74 32.58 20.87
C TYR A 141 29.92 32.87 19.61
N PRO A 142 28.74 33.50 19.73
CA PRO A 142 27.96 33.90 18.57
C PRO A 142 28.70 35.01 17.79
N SER A 143 29.52 34.62 16.82
CA SER A 143 30.18 35.54 15.90
C SER A 143 29.30 35.75 14.67
N PRO A 144 28.85 36.99 14.36
CA PRO A 144 28.08 37.28 13.16
C PRO A 144 28.88 37.13 11.85
N PHE A 145 30.19 36.87 11.92
CA PHE A 145 31.08 36.78 10.77
C PHE A 145 31.46 35.33 10.36
N TYR A 146 31.07 34.32 11.14
CA TYR A 146 31.35 32.89 10.87
C TYR A 146 30.11 32.01 11.08
N TYR A 147 28.96 32.44 10.57
CA TYR A 147 27.69 31.72 10.71
C TYR A 147 27.52 30.73 9.55
N ASP A 148 27.90 29.46 9.74
CA ASP A 148 27.60 28.38 8.80
C ASP A 148 26.69 27.33 9.47
N PRO A 149 25.36 27.49 9.39
CA PRO A 149 24.43 26.55 9.99
C PRO A 149 24.49 25.21 9.25
N TYR A 150 25.04 24.20 9.90
CA TYR A 150 24.97 22.83 9.41
C TYR A 150 23.52 22.32 9.48
N TYR A 151 22.95 21.95 8.33
CA TYR A 151 21.65 21.31 8.25
C TYR A 151 21.83 19.80 8.25
N ARG A 152 21.24 19.12 9.24
CA ARG A 152 21.13 17.66 9.22
C ARG A 152 19.88 17.28 8.44
N ARG A 153 20.09 16.66 7.28
CA ARG A 153 19.04 16.06 6.46
C ARG A 153 18.73 14.66 6.97
N THR A 154 17.46 14.39 7.28
CA THR A 154 16.95 13.09 7.73
C THR A 154 15.82 12.67 6.79
N ILE A 155 15.91 11.46 6.22
CA ILE A 155 14.94 10.93 5.27
C ILE A 155 14.06 9.89 5.96
N TYR A 156 12.75 10.08 5.86
CA TYR A 156 11.74 9.18 6.42
C TYR A 156 11.09 8.34 5.32
N TYR A 157 11.10 7.02 5.51
CA TYR A 157 10.49 6.05 4.61
C TYR A 157 9.19 5.50 5.21
N ASN A 158 8.10 5.87 4.56
CA ASN A 158 6.68 5.55 4.77
C ASN A 158 6.22 4.25 4.13
N TYR A 159 6.04 3.15 4.84
CA TYR A 159 5.33 1.97 4.29
C TYR A 159 4.25 1.57 5.31
N ASN A 160 3.05 2.13 5.18
CA ASN A 160 1.97 1.90 6.14
C ASN A 160 0.93 0.94 5.55
N ASP A 161 -0.33 1.15 5.88
CA ASP A 161 -1.46 0.28 5.56
C ASP A 161 -1.46 -0.25 4.11
N ILE A 162 -1.92 -1.48 3.95
CA ILE A 162 -2.18 -2.10 2.65
C ILE A 162 -3.69 -2.09 2.44
N ILE A 163 -4.13 -1.73 1.25
CA ILE A 163 -5.52 -1.87 0.84
C ILE A 163 -5.67 -2.93 -0.25
N VAL A 164 -6.80 -3.62 -0.19
CA VAL A 164 -7.23 -4.60 -1.18
C VAL A 164 -8.60 -4.17 -1.69
N VAL A 165 -8.72 -3.97 -3.00
CA VAL A 165 -9.98 -3.60 -3.65
C VAL A 165 -10.37 -4.73 -4.59
N ASN A 166 -11.49 -5.38 -4.30
CA ASN A 166 -12.00 -6.46 -5.13
C ASN A 166 -13.10 -5.94 -6.06
N ILE A 167 -12.90 -6.09 -7.37
CA ILE A 167 -13.73 -5.53 -8.43
C ILE A 167 -14.37 -6.67 -9.21
N ARG A 168 -15.69 -6.57 -9.41
CA ARG A 168 -16.49 -7.51 -10.20
C ARG A 168 -16.23 -7.37 -11.71
N PRO A 169 -16.64 -8.36 -12.52
CA PRO A 169 -16.46 -8.30 -13.97
C PRO A 169 -17.15 -7.12 -14.65
N ASP A 170 -18.19 -6.54 -14.04
CA ASP A 170 -18.92 -5.34 -14.51
C ASP A 170 -18.28 -4.01 -14.03
N GLY A 171 -17.16 -4.09 -13.30
CA GLY A 171 -16.46 -2.93 -12.76
C GLY A 171 -17.04 -2.39 -11.43
N GLU A 172 -18.03 -3.04 -10.84
CA GLU A 172 -18.50 -2.72 -9.48
C GLU A 172 -17.50 -3.15 -8.42
N ILE A 173 -17.41 -2.41 -7.32
CA ILE A 173 -16.63 -2.82 -6.15
C ILE A 173 -17.43 -3.89 -5.40
N GLU A 174 -16.87 -5.09 -5.26
CA GLU A 174 -17.48 -6.18 -4.49
C GLU A 174 -17.27 -5.98 -3.00
N TRP A 175 -16.02 -5.67 -2.61
CA TRP A 175 -15.63 -5.33 -1.25
C TRP A 175 -14.26 -4.65 -1.26
N THR A 176 -13.95 -3.98 -0.17
CA THR A 176 -12.64 -3.41 0.13
C THR A 176 -12.15 -3.90 1.49
N ALA A 177 -10.85 -4.12 1.61
CA ALA A 177 -10.23 -4.53 2.87
C ALA A 177 -8.99 -3.69 3.16
N VAL A 178 -8.70 -3.51 4.44
CA VAL A 178 -7.52 -2.80 4.94
C VAL A 178 -6.73 -3.73 5.84
N ILE A 179 -5.43 -3.83 5.58
CA ILE A 179 -4.46 -4.49 6.46
C ILE A 179 -3.71 -3.37 7.19
N PRO A 180 -4.06 -3.10 8.46
CA PRO A 180 -3.43 -2.03 9.21
C PRO A 180 -1.96 -2.38 9.48
N LYS A 181 -1.04 -1.51 9.10
CA LYS A 181 0.37 -1.63 9.45
C LYS A 181 1.04 -0.26 9.50
N ARG A 182 2.06 -0.11 10.34
CA ARG A 182 2.79 1.16 10.46
C ARG A 182 4.30 0.93 10.45
N GLN A 183 4.95 1.31 9.36
CA GLN A 183 6.40 1.18 9.21
C GLN A 183 6.96 2.52 8.72
N SER A 184 7.29 3.37 9.69
CA SER A 184 8.06 4.60 9.51
C SER A 184 9.49 4.35 9.95
N THR A 185 10.42 4.43 9.00
CA THR A 185 11.84 4.17 9.19
C THR A 185 12.66 5.37 8.73
N ILE A 186 13.90 5.48 9.21
CA ILE A 186 14.73 6.67 9.06
C ILE A 186 16.08 6.27 8.47
N ASP A 187 16.48 6.97 7.40
CA ASP A 187 17.80 6.87 6.76
C ASP A 187 18.23 5.43 6.38
N ASP A 188 17.27 4.53 6.15
CA ASP A 188 17.52 3.11 5.85
C ASP A 188 16.99 2.66 4.47
N GLY A 189 16.38 3.56 3.68
CA GLY A 189 15.75 3.19 2.41
C GLY A 189 14.46 2.36 2.57
N GLY A 190 13.91 2.26 3.78
CA GLY A 190 12.87 1.30 4.14
C GLY A 190 13.31 -0.14 3.92
N TYR A 191 14.56 -0.48 4.27
CA TYR A 191 15.21 -1.74 3.91
C TYR A 191 14.38 -2.97 4.31
N PHE A 192 13.83 -2.95 5.52
CA PHE A 192 13.01 -4.02 6.10
C PHE A 192 11.49 -3.75 6.05
N SER A 193 11.08 -2.69 5.35
CA SER A 193 9.69 -2.26 5.21
C SER A 193 9.01 -2.89 3.99
N SER A 194 7.71 -2.60 3.85
CA SER A 194 6.80 -3.20 2.87
C SER A 194 6.41 -4.64 3.24
N TYR A 195 5.88 -5.38 2.27
CA TYR A 195 5.32 -6.70 2.43
C TYR A 195 5.77 -7.64 1.29
N ALA A 196 5.59 -8.94 1.52
CA ALA A 196 5.61 -9.97 0.51
C ALA A 196 4.20 -10.52 0.33
N MET A 197 3.83 -10.93 -0.88
CA MET A 197 2.49 -11.43 -1.17
C MET A 197 2.54 -12.85 -1.76
N ALA A 198 1.54 -13.66 -1.42
CA ALA A 198 1.24 -14.91 -2.11
C ALA A 198 -0.27 -15.06 -2.33
N VAL A 199 -0.65 -15.60 -3.49
CA VAL A 199 -2.03 -15.99 -3.77
C VAL A 199 -2.12 -17.51 -3.68
N VAL A 200 -2.99 -18.00 -2.80
CA VAL A 200 -3.16 -19.43 -2.56
C VAL A 200 -4.65 -19.74 -2.56
N ARG A 201 -5.10 -20.46 -3.60
CA ARG A 201 -6.52 -20.76 -3.86
C ARG A 201 -7.33 -19.46 -3.95
N ASP A 202 -8.25 -19.25 -3.01
CA ASP A 202 -9.17 -18.12 -2.91
C ASP A 202 -8.76 -17.11 -1.83
N ARG A 203 -7.50 -17.16 -1.38
CA ARG A 203 -6.94 -16.31 -0.34
C ARG A 203 -5.69 -15.59 -0.79
N ILE A 204 -5.49 -14.40 -0.27
CA ILE A 204 -4.29 -13.58 -0.48
C ILE A 204 -3.59 -13.44 0.86
N PHE A 205 -2.31 -13.79 0.90
CA PHE A 205 -1.48 -13.75 2.09
C PHE A 205 -0.44 -12.64 1.96
N PHE A 206 -0.27 -11.87 3.04
CA PHE A 206 0.70 -10.79 3.14
C PHE A 206 1.63 -11.04 4.32
N VAL A 207 2.93 -11.06 4.06
CA VAL A 207 3.98 -11.24 5.08
C VAL A 207 4.73 -9.93 5.25
N TYR A 208 4.76 -9.39 6.46
CA TYR A 208 5.44 -8.13 6.75
C TYR A 208 5.97 -8.09 8.19
N ASN A 209 6.90 -7.19 8.47
CA ASN A 209 7.33 -6.93 9.84
C ASN A 209 6.36 -5.99 10.54
N ASP A 210 5.96 -6.33 11.76
CA ASP A 210 5.08 -5.49 12.57
C ASP A 210 5.59 -5.36 14.01
N ASN A 211 5.03 -4.43 14.78
CA ASN A 211 5.24 -4.36 16.23
C ASN A 211 4.42 -5.46 16.92
N ALA A 212 5.03 -6.25 17.80
CA ALA A 212 4.36 -7.32 18.54
C ALA A 212 3.07 -6.83 19.26
N ARG A 213 3.05 -5.57 19.69
CA ARG A 213 1.90 -4.94 20.36
C ARG A 213 0.65 -4.83 19.50
N ASN A 214 0.80 -4.78 18.17
CA ASN A 214 -0.34 -4.71 17.25
C ASN A 214 -1.09 -6.04 17.16
N LEU A 215 -0.47 -7.14 17.59
CA LEU A 215 -1.03 -8.49 17.54
C LEU A 215 -1.39 -9.03 18.93
N ASP A 216 -1.33 -8.18 19.97
CA ASP A 216 -1.70 -8.55 21.33
C ASP A 216 -3.23 -8.58 21.48
N PRO A 217 -3.85 -9.75 21.75
CA PRO A 217 -5.30 -9.85 21.89
C PRO A 217 -5.86 -8.98 23.03
N ALA A 218 -5.07 -8.72 24.08
CA ALA A 218 -5.49 -7.86 25.19
C ALA A 218 -5.68 -6.39 24.77
N ARG A 219 -5.19 -6.02 23.58
CA ARG A 219 -5.26 -4.68 23.00
C ARG A 219 -6.22 -4.59 21.83
N ALA A 220 -6.85 -5.70 21.45
CA ALA A 220 -7.82 -5.71 20.37
C ALA A 220 -8.91 -4.65 20.63
N GLY A 221 -9.06 -3.70 19.71
CA GLY A 221 -10.06 -2.63 19.80
C GLY A 221 -9.59 -1.31 20.41
N ASP A 222 -8.33 -1.17 20.84
CA ASP A 222 -7.80 0.11 21.37
C ASP A 222 -7.61 1.20 20.27
N GLY A 223 -7.69 0.80 19.00
CA GLY A 223 -7.53 1.65 17.83
C GLY A 223 -6.11 2.19 17.61
N ARG A 224 -5.11 1.72 18.38
CA ARG A 224 -3.73 2.20 18.32
C ARG A 224 -2.86 1.23 17.53
N ILE A 225 -2.27 1.74 16.46
CA ILE A 225 -1.26 1.02 15.67
C ILE A 225 0.13 1.53 16.05
N TYR A 226 0.96 0.64 16.58
CA TYR A 226 2.35 0.88 16.93
C TYR A 226 3.25 0.79 15.71
N ASN A 227 4.23 1.69 15.64
CA ASN A 227 5.24 1.65 14.59
C ASN A 227 6.13 0.41 14.73
N TYR A 228 6.46 -0.23 13.62
CA TYR A 228 7.56 -1.18 13.53
C TYR A 228 8.88 -0.51 13.96
N ASP A 229 9.60 -1.12 14.91
CA ASP A 229 10.82 -0.55 15.50
C ASP A 229 12.04 -1.46 15.39
N GLY A 230 11.90 -2.60 14.70
CA GLY A 230 12.91 -3.66 14.59
C GLY A 230 13.21 -4.43 15.89
N ARG A 231 13.07 -3.81 17.07
CA ARG A 231 13.43 -4.37 18.38
C ARG A 231 12.35 -5.29 18.95
N ASN A 232 11.10 -4.85 18.91
CA ASN A 232 9.91 -5.59 19.32
C ASN A 232 9.15 -6.05 18.09
N SER A 233 9.88 -6.56 17.10
CA SER A 233 9.34 -6.93 15.80
C SER A 233 8.95 -8.40 15.73
N VAL A 234 7.84 -8.67 15.04
CA VAL A 234 7.33 -10.00 14.72
C VAL A 234 7.03 -10.06 13.23
N ILE A 235 7.08 -11.26 12.65
CA ILE A 235 6.56 -11.49 11.30
C ILE A 235 5.04 -11.63 11.41
N ALA A 236 4.31 -10.67 10.87
CA ALA A 236 2.86 -10.73 10.72
C ALA A 236 2.50 -11.42 9.40
N LEU A 237 1.51 -12.31 9.46
CA LEU A 237 0.85 -12.91 8.31
C LEU A 237 -0.61 -12.45 8.28
N ALA A 238 -0.94 -11.55 7.37
CA ALA A 238 -2.33 -11.21 7.10
C ALA A 238 -2.90 -12.12 6.00
N GLU A 239 -4.04 -12.74 6.28
CA GLU A 239 -4.86 -13.52 5.36
C GLU A 239 -6.07 -12.66 4.98
N VAL A 240 -6.23 -12.39 3.69
CA VAL A 240 -7.45 -11.80 3.11
C VAL A 240 -8.23 -12.90 2.43
N ARG A 241 -9.45 -13.13 2.91
CA ARG A 241 -10.37 -14.16 2.41
C ARG A 241 -11.19 -13.64 1.25
N LYS A 242 -11.86 -14.57 0.56
CA LYS A 242 -12.71 -14.28 -0.61
C LYS A 242 -13.82 -13.25 -0.34
N ASP A 243 -14.29 -13.16 0.90
CA ASP A 243 -15.33 -12.23 1.36
C ASP A 243 -14.78 -10.87 1.84
N GLY A 244 -13.46 -10.66 1.77
CA GLY A 244 -12.79 -9.45 2.25
C GLY A 244 -12.45 -9.47 3.74
N GLN A 245 -12.77 -10.55 4.47
CA GLN A 245 -12.34 -10.68 5.86
C GLN A 245 -10.82 -10.74 5.95
N VAL A 246 -10.26 -9.93 6.85
CA VAL A 246 -8.82 -9.90 7.15
C VAL A 246 -8.58 -10.56 8.50
N LEU A 247 -7.68 -11.55 8.53
CA LEU A 247 -7.16 -12.16 9.74
C LEU A 247 -5.65 -11.96 9.80
N ILE A 248 -5.11 -11.56 10.95
CA ILE A 248 -3.68 -11.31 11.10
C ILE A 248 -3.13 -12.22 12.21
N HIS A 249 -2.12 -13.01 11.86
CA HIS A 249 -1.49 -13.97 12.76
C HIS A 249 0.00 -13.66 12.92
N PRO A 250 0.55 -13.69 14.15
CA PRO A 250 1.99 -13.72 14.33
C PRO A 250 2.55 -15.08 13.88
N LEU A 251 3.57 -15.10 13.04
CA LEU A 251 4.25 -16.35 12.65
C LEU A 251 5.36 -16.70 13.65
N PHE A 252 6.31 -15.79 13.82
CA PHE A 252 7.45 -15.97 14.71
C PHE A 252 7.94 -14.62 15.24
N PRO A 253 8.41 -14.55 16.50
CA PRO A 253 9.17 -13.41 16.98
C PRO A 253 10.52 -13.34 16.25
N ASN A 254 10.89 -12.16 15.72
CA ASN A 254 12.19 -11.98 15.05
C ASN A 254 13.37 -12.24 16.00
N ARG A 255 13.16 -12.09 17.32
CA ARG A 255 14.15 -12.39 18.37
C ARG A 255 14.56 -13.86 18.42
N ASP A 256 13.64 -14.78 18.15
CA ASP A 256 13.92 -16.22 18.24
C ASP A 256 14.82 -16.70 17.10
N ALA A 257 14.84 -15.95 15.99
CA ALA A 257 15.64 -16.23 14.81
C ALA A 257 16.88 -15.33 14.68
N ASP A 258 17.06 -14.33 15.56
CA ASP A 258 18.09 -13.27 15.48
C ASP A 258 18.25 -12.65 14.06
N VAL A 259 17.16 -12.55 13.32
CA VAL A 259 17.10 -11.93 11.99
C VAL A 259 15.87 -11.04 11.90
N ILE A 260 15.93 -10.04 11.02
CA ILE A 260 14.75 -9.25 10.63
C ILE A 260 14.38 -9.68 9.21
N THR A 261 13.11 -10.04 9.00
CA THR A 261 12.64 -10.43 7.67
C THR A 261 12.79 -9.26 6.70
N ARG A 262 13.14 -9.53 5.46
CA ARG A 262 13.17 -8.53 4.39
C ARG A 262 12.08 -8.85 3.38
N PRO A 263 10.85 -8.32 3.57
CA PRO A 263 9.68 -8.77 2.81
C PRO A 263 9.84 -8.60 1.30
N LYS A 264 10.45 -7.49 0.87
CA LYS A 264 10.66 -7.16 -0.55
C LYS A 264 11.45 -8.19 -1.36
N VAL A 265 12.21 -9.09 -0.73
CA VAL A 265 12.93 -10.17 -1.42
C VAL A 265 12.32 -11.55 -1.19
N CYS A 266 11.27 -11.64 -0.36
CA CYS A 266 10.52 -12.88 -0.16
C CYS A 266 9.59 -13.09 -1.36
N LYS A 267 9.43 -14.34 -1.79
CA LYS A 267 8.68 -14.65 -3.02
C LYS A 267 7.94 -15.96 -2.92
N GLN A 268 6.73 -16.01 -3.48
CA GLN A 268 6.02 -17.27 -3.69
C GLN A 268 6.80 -18.13 -4.68
N ILE A 269 7.23 -19.32 -4.23
CA ILE A 269 8.04 -20.28 -5.00
C ILE A 269 7.26 -21.54 -5.41
N GLY A 270 6.03 -21.69 -4.90
CA GLY A 270 5.16 -22.80 -5.25
C GLY A 270 3.70 -22.45 -4.99
N ARG A 271 2.78 -23.38 -5.34
CA ARG A 271 1.33 -23.17 -5.21
C ARG A 271 0.89 -22.78 -3.79
N ARG A 272 1.62 -23.23 -2.77
CA ARG A 272 1.33 -23.01 -1.35
C ARG A 272 2.60 -22.70 -0.55
N GLN A 273 3.64 -22.19 -1.21
CA GLN A 273 4.96 -22.07 -0.61
C GLN A 273 5.58 -20.71 -0.91
N MET A 274 6.12 -20.07 0.12
CA MET A 274 6.90 -18.83 -0.01
C MET A 274 8.30 -19.04 0.57
N ALA A 275 9.30 -18.56 -0.16
CA ALA A 275 10.65 -18.40 0.38
C ALA A 275 10.70 -17.11 1.20
N ILE A 276 11.12 -17.21 2.45
CA ILE A 276 11.31 -16.12 3.38
C ILE A 276 12.81 -15.92 3.60
N PHE A 277 13.25 -14.66 3.54
CA PHE A 277 14.62 -14.27 3.83
C PHE A 277 14.65 -13.23 4.94
N GLY A 278 15.56 -13.40 5.88
CA GLY A 278 15.82 -12.43 6.93
C GLY A 278 17.31 -12.27 7.18
N GLU A 279 17.71 -11.07 7.59
CA GLU A 279 19.10 -10.73 7.88
C GLU A 279 19.22 -9.76 9.04
N ARG A 280 20.35 -9.80 9.73
CA ARG A 280 20.73 -8.83 10.76
C ARG A 280 22.26 -8.81 10.91
N GLY A 281 22.87 -7.67 10.62
CA GLY A 281 24.33 -7.56 10.65
C GLY A 281 24.97 -8.52 9.65
N ARG A 282 25.74 -9.50 10.13
CA ARG A 282 26.40 -10.53 9.29
C ARG A 282 25.65 -11.86 9.25
N SER A 283 24.54 -11.97 9.97
CA SER A 283 23.73 -13.18 10.05
C SER A 283 22.58 -13.10 9.05
N PHE A 284 22.30 -14.19 8.34
CA PHE A 284 21.13 -14.32 7.48
C PHE A 284 20.50 -15.71 7.62
N ARG A 285 19.21 -15.81 7.33
CA ARG A 285 18.45 -17.06 7.34
C ARG A 285 17.50 -17.10 6.15
N PHE A 286 17.34 -18.32 5.63
CA PHE A 286 16.28 -18.67 4.69
C PHE A 286 15.30 -19.60 5.38
N ALA A 287 14.02 -19.37 5.15
CA ALA A 287 12.95 -20.24 5.62
C ALA A 287 11.96 -20.49 4.49
N ARG A 288 11.21 -21.58 4.60
CA ARG A 288 10.06 -21.86 3.76
C ARG A 288 8.80 -21.71 4.59
N LEU A 289 7.87 -20.88 4.13
CA LEU A 289 6.53 -20.75 4.69
C LEU A 289 5.58 -21.60 3.84
N ASP A 290 4.91 -22.57 4.47
CA ASP A 290 3.91 -23.44 3.85
C ASP A 290 2.50 -22.97 4.26
N PHE A 291 1.67 -22.56 3.28
CA PHE A 291 0.31 -22.07 3.51
C PHE A 291 -0.71 -23.22 3.58
N GLN A 292 -1.53 -23.25 4.63
CA GLN A 292 -2.59 -24.26 4.84
C GLN A 292 -3.93 -23.93 4.19
#